data_AF-A0A386WNU9-F1
#
_entry.id   AF-A0A386WNU9-F1
#
_cell.length_a   1.000
_cell.length_b   1.000
_cell.length_c   1.000
_cell.angle_alpha   90.00
_cell.angle_beta   90.00
_cell.angle_gamma   90.00
#
_symmetry.space_group_name_H-M   'P 1'
#
loop_
_entity.id
_entity.type
_entity.pdbx_description
1 polymer ?
#
loop_
_entity_poly.entity_id
_entity_poly.type
_entity_poly.pdbx_seq_one_letter_code
_entity_poly.pdbx_strand_id
1 'polypeptide(L)'
;MPRMVIAALLVLGVAVPALMIRELIKARMGDGPLADIGFIAVPAAATAWFAPRASYRRRDALLWLVGPGLYIFAVIAWRLAFLPYRDWKPRPDEASRVRWLRDPQHAGLWYLAGRAK
;
A
#
# COMPACT_ATOMS: atom_id res chain seq x y z
N MET A 1 -13.60 0.88 13.53
CA MET A 1 -12.32 1.61 13.67
C MET A 1 -12.31 2.79 12.69
N PRO A 2 -11.77 3.96 13.07
CA PRO A 2 -11.56 5.05 12.11
C PRO A 2 -10.67 4.57 10.97
N ARG A 3 -11.00 4.89 9.72
CA ARG A 3 -10.16 4.52 8.54
C ARG A 3 -8.72 5.01 8.68
N MET A 4 -8.55 6.16 9.33
CA MET A 4 -7.25 6.70 9.72
C MET A 4 -6.42 5.73 10.57
N VAL A 5 -7.05 5.04 11.53
CA VAL A 5 -6.35 4.07 12.40
C VAL A 5 -5.90 2.86 11.59
N ILE A 6 -6.73 2.34 10.68
CA ILE A 6 -6.34 1.22 9.81
C ILE A 6 -5.16 1.62 8.91
N ALA A 7 -5.23 2.79 8.28
CA ALA A 7 -4.15 3.29 7.44
C ALA A 7 -2.85 3.49 8.24
N ALA A 8 -2.95 4.09 9.44
CA ALA A 8 -1.82 4.27 10.34
C ALA A 8 -1.20 2.94 10.76
N LEU A 9 -2.02 1.94 11.11
CA LEU A 9 -1.54 0.60 11.46
C LEU A 9 -0.83 -0.09 10.29
N LEU A 10 -1.32 0.08 9.06
CA LEU A 10 -0.64 -0.45 7.87
C LEU A 10 0.72 0.23 7.64
N VAL A 11 0.78 1.56 7.83
CA VAL A 11 2.04 2.31 7.70
C VAL A 11 3.04 1.90 8.78
N LEU A 12 2.63 1.92 10.05
CA LEU A 12 3.48 1.56 11.18
C LEU A 12 3.87 0.09 11.15
N GLY A 13 2.95 -0.79 10.76
CA GLY A 13 3.19 -2.24 10.63
C GLY A 13 4.24 -2.60 9.58
N VAL A 14 4.59 -1.69 8.68
CA VAL A 14 5.67 -1.87 7.70
C VAL A 14 6.90 -1.02 8.07
N ALA A 15 6.70 0.22 8.51
CA ALA A 15 7.79 1.12 8.87
C ALA A 15 8.58 0.62 10.08
N VAL A 16 7.90 0.12 11.12
CA VAL A 16 8.56 -0.36 12.34
C VAL A 16 9.47 -1.57 12.04
N PRO A 17 9.00 -2.64 11.35
CA PRO A 17 9.89 -3.72 10.95
C PRO A 17 11.06 -3.27 10.05
N ALA A 18 10.81 -2.34 9.12
CA ALA A 18 11.88 -1.81 8.26
C ALA A 18 12.97 -1.10 9.06
N LEU A 19 12.59 -0.29 10.05
CA LEU A 19 13.52 0.37 10.97
C LEU A 19 14.26 -0.65 11.85
N MET A 20 13.55 -1.64 12.40
CA MET A 20 14.18 -2.69 13.21
C MET A 20 15.23 -3.48 12.41
N ILE A 21 14.93 -3.84 11.16
CA ILE A 21 15.87 -4.53 10.27
C ILE A 21 17.09 -3.65 9.98
N ARG A 22 16.88 -2.36 9.71
CA ARG A 22 17.97 -1.40 9.50
C ARG A 22 18.90 -1.34 10.72
N GLU A 23 18.35 -1.13 11.90
CA GLU A 23 19.14 -1.01 13.13
C GLU A 23 19.83 -2.34 13.48
N LEU A 24 19.20 -3.48 13.21
CA LEU A 24 19.84 -4.79 13.37
C LEU A 24 21.04 -4.96 12.42
N ILE A 25 20.92 -4.54 11.16
CA ILE A 25 22.04 -4.59 10.20
C ILE A 25 23.17 -3.66 10.67
N LYS A 26 22.83 -2.42 11.07
CA LYS A 26 23.82 -1.47 11.60
C LYS A 26 24.56 -2.01 12.81
N ALA A 27 23.82 -2.58 13.77
CA ALA A 27 24.39 -3.16 14.98
C ALA A 27 25.35 -4.34 14.69
N ARG A 28 25.18 -5.04 13.56
CA ARG A 28 25.98 -6.21 13.20
C ARG A 28 27.10 -5.93 12.21
N MET A 29 26.90 -4.99 11.29
CA MET A 29 27.79 -4.77 10.14
C MET A 29 28.35 -3.34 10.08
N GLY A 30 27.93 -2.47 11.01
CA GLY A 30 28.23 -1.03 10.96
C GLY A 30 27.31 -0.26 10.02
N ASP A 31 27.49 1.05 9.98
CA ASP A 31 26.79 1.90 9.02
C ASP A 31 27.28 1.62 7.60
N GLY A 32 26.36 1.38 6.68
CA GLY A 32 26.69 1.07 5.30
C GLY A 32 25.47 0.80 4.42
N PRO A 33 25.67 0.62 3.09
CA PRO A 33 24.60 0.53 2.11
C PRO A 33 23.65 -0.65 2.34
N LEU A 34 24.10 -1.71 3.02
CA LEU A 34 23.25 -2.86 3.37
C LEU A 34 22.10 -2.48 4.30
N ALA A 35 22.34 -1.57 5.25
CA ALA A 35 21.29 -1.09 6.16
C ALA A 35 20.23 -0.28 5.40
N ASP A 36 20.66 0.56 4.45
CA ASP A 36 19.75 1.36 3.63
C ASP A 36 18.96 0.49 2.63
N ILE A 37 19.60 -0.53 2.04
CA ILE A 37 18.91 -1.53 1.20
C ILE A 37 17.86 -2.27 2.03
N GLY A 38 18.18 -2.70 3.25
CA GLY A 38 17.23 -3.38 4.14
C GLY A 38 16.01 -2.49 4.46
N PHE A 39 16.25 -1.21 4.76
CA PHE A 39 15.20 -0.23 5.00
C PHE A 39 14.30 -0.01 3.78
N ILE A 40 14.85 -0.05 2.56
CA ILE A 40 14.10 0.13 1.31
C ILE A 40 13.36 -1.16 0.91
N ALA A 41 13.99 -2.32 1.05
CA ALA A 41 13.49 -3.59 0.55
C ALA A 41 12.17 -4.01 1.23
N VAL A 42 12.07 -3.81 2.54
CA VAL A 42 10.88 -4.17 3.33
C VAL A 42 9.62 -3.43 2.86
N PRO A 43 9.59 -2.08 2.84
CA PRO A 43 8.42 -1.35 2.38
C PRO A 43 8.21 -1.45 0.86
N ALA A 44 9.27 -1.65 0.06
CA ALA A 44 9.13 -1.96 -1.36
C ALA A 44 8.37 -3.28 -1.57
N ALA A 45 8.73 -4.34 -0.83
CA ALA A 45 8.05 -5.63 -0.88
C ALA A 45 6.58 -5.52 -0.43
N ALA A 46 6.32 -4.81 0.67
CA ALA A 46 4.96 -4.53 1.13
C ALA A 46 4.16 -3.76 0.06
N THR A 47 4.76 -2.74 -0.55
CA THR A 47 4.15 -1.97 -1.65
C THR A 47 3.80 -2.88 -2.83
N ALA A 48 4.72 -3.75 -3.25
CA ALA A 48 4.45 -4.69 -4.35
C ALA A 48 3.29 -5.65 -4.03
N TRP A 49 3.16 -6.07 -2.77
CA TRP A 49 2.07 -6.94 -2.32
C TRP A 49 0.72 -6.23 -2.27
N PHE A 50 0.68 -5.01 -1.74
CA PHE A 50 -0.55 -4.26 -1.51
C PHE A 50 -1.03 -3.46 -2.71
N ALA A 51 -0.11 -3.01 -3.57
CA ALA A 51 -0.42 -2.16 -4.72
C ALA A 51 -1.59 -2.67 -5.57
N PRO A 52 -1.67 -3.95 -5.99
CA PRO A 52 -2.78 -4.43 -6.82
C PRO A 52 -4.16 -4.28 -6.18
N ARG A 53 -4.26 -4.25 -4.84
CA ARG A 53 -5.53 -4.10 -4.13
C ARG A 53 -6.01 -2.65 -4.09
N ALA A 54 -5.10 -1.71 -4.24
CA ALA A 54 -5.33 -0.26 -4.24
C ALA A 54 -5.33 0.34 -5.65
N SER A 55 -5.45 -0.49 -6.69
CA SER A 55 -5.36 -0.07 -8.08
C SER A 55 -3.99 0.59 -8.40
N TYR A 56 -2.92 0.07 -7.78
CA TYR A 56 -1.48 0.31 -8.05
C TYR A 56 -0.80 -0.95 -8.66
N ARG A 57 0.29 -0.80 -9.43
CA ARG A 57 0.98 -1.94 -10.10
C ARG A 57 2.09 -2.39 -9.16
N ARG A 58 2.44 -3.68 -9.22
CA ARG A 58 3.56 -4.20 -8.41
C ARG A 58 4.87 -3.45 -8.71
N ARG A 59 5.07 -3.05 -9.97
CA ARG A 59 6.24 -2.24 -10.40
C ARG A 59 6.33 -0.87 -9.74
N ASP A 60 5.22 -0.35 -9.20
CA ASP A 60 5.23 0.95 -8.51
C ASP A 60 6.00 0.85 -7.18
N ALA A 61 6.33 -0.36 -6.71
CA ALA A 61 7.29 -0.58 -5.63
C ALA A 61 8.70 -0.06 -5.96
N LEU A 62 9.08 0.03 -7.24
CA LEU A 62 10.36 0.59 -7.65
C LEU A 62 10.50 2.07 -7.30
N LEU A 63 9.39 2.76 -7.00
CA LEU A 63 9.39 4.14 -6.53
C LEU A 63 10.10 4.31 -5.17
N TRP A 64 10.30 3.24 -4.42
CA TRP A 64 11.14 3.24 -3.22
C TRP A 64 12.63 3.45 -3.52
N LEU A 65 13.08 3.12 -4.74
CA LEU A 65 14.48 3.30 -5.15
C LEU A 65 14.79 4.75 -5.55
N VAL A 66 13.78 5.53 -5.92
CA VAL A 66 13.94 6.88 -6.46
C VAL A 66 13.35 7.99 -5.58
N GLY A 67 12.85 7.64 -4.38
CA GLY A 67 12.40 8.60 -3.36
C GLY A 67 10.88 8.62 -3.03
N PRO A 68 9.93 8.59 -3.99
CA PRO A 68 8.50 8.76 -3.69
C PRO A 68 7.82 7.52 -3.08
N GLY A 69 8.57 6.48 -2.73
CA GLY A 69 8.04 5.22 -2.17
C GLY A 69 7.17 5.41 -0.94
N LEU A 70 7.59 6.24 0.03
CA LEU A 70 6.83 6.49 1.26
C LEU A 70 5.46 7.10 0.97
N TYR A 71 5.41 8.11 0.10
CA TYR A 71 4.17 8.77 -0.30
C TYR A 71 3.22 7.78 -0.97
N ILE A 72 3.72 7.00 -1.94
CA ILE A 72 2.90 6.01 -2.65
C ILE A 72 2.38 4.94 -1.71
N PHE A 73 3.21 4.46 -0.78
CA PHE A 73 2.79 3.48 0.19
C PHE A 73 1.72 4.04 1.15
N ALA A 74 1.84 5.29 1.59
CA ALA A 74 0.82 5.95 2.39
C ALA A 74 -0.52 6.07 1.64
N VAL A 75 -0.49 6.44 0.36
CA VAL A 75 -1.69 6.46 -0.50
C VAL A 75 -2.29 5.06 -0.63
N ILE A 76 -1.47 4.03 -0.82
CA ILE A 76 -1.94 2.63 -0.88
C ILE A 76 -2.58 2.21 0.45
N ALA A 77 -1.95 2.51 1.58
CA ALA A 77 -2.46 2.19 2.92
C ALA A 77 -3.80 2.89 3.17
N TRP A 78 -3.92 4.17 2.77
CA TRP A 78 -5.17 4.91 2.80
C TRP A 78 -6.25 4.19 1.98
N ARG A 79 -5.96 3.88 0.71
CA ARG A 79 -6.92 3.18 -0.16
C ARG A 79 -7.35 1.83 0.43
N LEU A 80 -6.44 1.06 0.98
CA LEU A 80 -6.78 -0.22 1.63
C LEU A 80 -7.77 -0.05 2.78
N ALA A 81 -7.67 1.03 3.56
CA ALA A 81 -8.58 1.32 4.66
C ALA A 81 -10.02 1.65 4.23
N PHE A 82 -10.24 1.93 2.94
CA PHE A 82 -11.56 2.22 2.36
C PHE A 82 -12.19 0.98 1.70
N LEU A 83 -11.48 -0.13 1.57
CA LEU A 83 -12.07 -1.36 1.02
C LEU A 83 -13.26 -1.85 1.87
N PRO A 84 -14.34 -2.38 1.25
CA PRO A 84 -14.50 -2.63 -0.19
C PRO A 84 -15.03 -1.43 -1.01
N TYR A 85 -15.36 -0.30 -0.36
CA TYR A 85 -15.97 0.88 -0.98
C TYR A 85 -14.93 1.94 -1.32
N ARG A 86 -14.53 1.97 -2.59
CA ARG A 86 -13.41 2.77 -3.08
C ARG A 86 -13.88 4.14 -3.52
N ASP A 87 -13.15 5.18 -3.12
CA ASP A 87 -13.33 6.56 -3.57
C ASP A 87 -12.48 6.91 -4.81
N TRP A 88 -11.64 5.98 -5.28
CA TRP A 88 -10.83 6.14 -6.49
C TRP A 88 -11.36 5.31 -7.66
N LYS A 89 -11.12 5.80 -8.87
CA LYS A 89 -11.47 5.11 -10.12
C LYS A 89 -10.66 3.80 -10.27
N PRO A 90 -11.30 2.69 -10.68
CA PRO A 90 -10.60 1.46 -11.00
C PRO A 90 -9.74 1.65 -12.24
N ARG A 91 -8.76 0.77 -12.39
CA ARG A 91 -7.94 0.75 -13.59
C ARG A 91 -8.72 0.24 -14.79
N PRO A 92 -8.27 0.54 -16.03
CA PRO A 92 -8.87 -0.03 -17.22
C PRO A 92 -8.94 -1.57 -17.20
N ASP A 93 -7.92 -2.25 -16.69
CA ASP A 93 -7.86 -3.71 -16.56
C ASP A 93 -8.75 -4.26 -15.42
N GLU A 94 -9.09 -3.43 -14.43
CA GLU A 94 -9.96 -3.80 -13.31
C GLU A 94 -11.44 -3.45 -13.58
N ALA A 95 -11.73 -2.67 -14.62
CA ALA A 95 -13.05 -2.10 -14.87
C ALA A 95 -14.17 -3.14 -14.98
N SER A 96 -13.87 -4.35 -15.49
CA SER A 96 -14.83 -5.45 -15.59
C SER A 96 -15.20 -6.10 -14.25
N ARG A 97 -14.41 -5.85 -13.19
CA ARG A 97 -14.56 -6.47 -11.86
C ARG A 97 -15.10 -5.50 -10.80
N VAL A 98 -15.29 -4.24 -11.16
CA VAL A 98 -15.67 -3.18 -10.23
C VAL A 98 -16.98 -2.57 -10.69
N ARG A 99 -17.89 -2.30 -9.75
CA ARG A 99 -19.21 -1.72 -10.05
C ARG A 99 -19.28 -0.30 -9.51
N TRP A 100 -19.83 0.60 -10.31
CA TRP A 100 -20.16 1.95 -9.85
C TRP A 100 -21.45 1.91 -9.05
N LEU A 101 -21.41 2.37 -7.79
CA LEU A 101 -22.58 2.41 -6.93
C LEU A 101 -23.39 3.67 -7.20
N ARG A 102 -24.70 3.49 -7.37
CA ARG A 102 -25.69 4.56 -7.60
C ARG A 102 -26.67 4.69 -6.44
N ASP A 103 -26.58 3.83 -5.43
CA ASP A 103 -27.46 3.91 -4.26
C ASP A 103 -27.15 5.19 -3.47
N PRO A 104 -28.16 5.84 -2.86
CA PRO A 104 -27.95 7.11 -2.16
C PRO A 104 -26.94 7.05 -1.00
N GLN A 105 -26.73 5.87 -0.41
CA GLN A 105 -25.83 5.70 0.74
C GLN A 105 -24.35 5.61 0.32
N HIS A 106 -24.06 5.14 -0.90
CA HIS A 106 -22.70 4.96 -1.42
C HIS A 106 -22.50 5.60 -2.80
N ALA A 107 -23.35 6.56 -3.16
CA ALA A 107 -23.28 7.26 -4.43
C ALA A 107 -21.89 7.88 -4.62
N GLY A 108 -21.28 7.63 -5.78
CA GLY A 108 -19.94 8.13 -6.08
C GLY A 108 -18.81 7.16 -5.71
N LEU A 109 -19.10 6.01 -5.11
CA LEU A 109 -18.11 5.01 -4.75
C LEU A 109 -18.06 3.84 -5.75
N TRP A 110 -16.87 3.26 -5.89
CA TRP A 110 -16.60 2.07 -6.66
C TRP A 110 -16.56 0.84 -5.73
N TYR A 111 -17.39 -0.15 -6.00
CA TYR A 111 -17.42 -1.40 -5.25
C TYR A 111 -16.63 -2.48 -5.96
N LEU A 112 -15.68 -3.08 -5.27
CA LEU A 112 -15.03 -4.30 -5.74
C LEU A 112 -15.99 -5.47 -5.55
N ALA A 113 -16.70 -5.86 -6.62
CA ALA A 113 -17.47 -7.09 -6.62
C ALA A 113 -16.46 -8.24 -6.50
N GLY A 114 -16.43 -8.92 -5.35
CA GLY A 114 -15.56 -10.07 -5.14
C GLY A 114 -15.72 -11.09 -6.28
N ARG A 115 -14.66 -11.87 -6.58
CA ARG A 115 -14.79 -13.02 -7.48
C ARG A 115 -16.05 -13.79 -7.07
N ALA A 116 -17.01 -13.94 -7.98
CA ALA A 116 -17.93 -15.05 -7.90
C ALA A 116 -17.04 -16.30 -7.76
N LYS A 117 -17.25 -17.02 -6.67
CA LYS A 117 -16.44 -18.17 -6.27
C LYS A 117 -16.54 -19.26 -7.32
#